data_AF-A0A7S3TNV7-F1
#
_entry.id   AF-A0A7S3TNV7-F1
#
_cell.length_a   1.000
_cell.length_b   1.000
_cell.length_c   1.000
_cell.angle_alpha   90.00
_cell.angle_beta   90.00
_cell.angle_gamma   90.00
#
_symmetry.space_group_name_H-M   'P 1'
#
loop_
_entity.id
_entity.type
_entity.pdbx_description
1 polymer ?
#
loop_
_entity_poly.entity_id
_entity_poly.type
_entity_poly.pdbx_seq_one_letter_code
_entity_poly.pdbx_strand_id
1 'polypeptide(L)'
;MAAALLLAVTSVSLLRPRLPQRVSVPLRGRVQMLARPSAAFESYRTVGVVCTSCRARLFGYKKKNGLKSSLIKLYIERICADPLRIISDAPPERRAELGSKWHCPTCKSAFARTALIHGKPALKLAGGKVSMVKK
;
A
#
# COMPACT_ATOMS: atom_id res chain seq x y z
N MET A 1 -60.54 -34.93 -33.84
CA MET A 1 -59.92 -33.79 -34.53
C MET A 1 -59.72 -32.67 -33.53
N ALA A 2 -58.49 -32.22 -33.39
CA ALA A 2 -57.99 -30.90 -33.01
C ALA A 2 -58.55 -30.13 -31.78
N ALA A 3 -57.60 -29.40 -31.18
CA ALA A 3 -57.73 -28.22 -30.33
C ALA A 3 -57.92 -28.50 -28.81
N ALA A 4 -57.19 -27.89 -27.89
CA ALA A 4 -56.10 -26.91 -27.97
C ALA A 4 -55.54 -26.66 -26.56
N LEU A 5 -54.34 -26.06 -26.49
CA LEU A 5 -53.96 -25.00 -25.53
C LEU A 5 -53.89 -25.39 -24.02
N LEU A 6 -52.83 -25.17 -23.24
CA LEU A 6 -51.90 -24.05 -23.13
C LEU A 6 -50.63 -24.47 -22.36
N LEU A 7 -49.47 -24.14 -22.90
CA LEU A 7 -48.21 -24.06 -22.17
C LEU A 7 -48.24 -22.80 -21.30
N ALA A 8 -48.41 -22.95 -19.98
CA ALA A 8 -48.23 -21.86 -19.03
C ALA A 8 -46.72 -21.64 -18.79
N VAL A 9 -46.08 -20.90 -19.69
CA VAL A 9 -44.78 -20.28 -19.45
C VAL A 9 -44.97 -19.20 -18.38
N THR A 10 -44.68 -19.54 -17.13
CA THR A 10 -44.64 -18.57 -16.04
C THR A 10 -43.44 -17.65 -16.26
N SER A 11 -43.74 -16.45 -16.75
CA SER A 11 -42.86 -15.31 -16.91
C SER A 11 -42.12 -14.98 -15.61
N VAL A 12 -40.85 -15.36 -15.53
CA VAL A 12 -39.93 -14.81 -14.52
C VAL A 12 -39.62 -13.38 -14.92
N SER A 13 -40.38 -12.44 -14.37
CA SER A 13 -40.12 -11.01 -14.47
C SER A 13 -38.76 -10.69 -13.86
N LEU A 14 -37.74 -10.61 -14.70
CA LEU A 14 -36.43 -10.06 -14.38
C LEU A 14 -36.57 -8.57 -14.07
N LEU A 15 -36.89 -8.22 -12.83
CA LEU A 15 -36.66 -6.86 -12.35
C LEU A 15 -35.15 -6.60 -12.35
N ARG A 16 -34.67 -5.95 -13.40
CA ARG A 16 -33.32 -5.41 -13.46
C ARG A 16 -33.21 -4.31 -12.40
N PRO A 17 -32.34 -4.44 -11.38
CA PRO A 17 -32.13 -3.34 -10.45
C PRO A 17 -31.57 -2.14 -11.23
N ARG A 18 -32.19 -0.97 -11.08
CA ARG A 18 -31.67 0.29 -11.61
C ARG A 18 -30.35 0.58 -10.89
N LEU A 19 -29.24 0.35 -11.58
CA LEU A 19 -27.93 0.77 -11.11
C LEU A 19 -27.96 2.28 -10.84
N PRO A 20 -27.51 2.75 -9.67
CA PRO A 20 -27.43 4.18 -9.41
C PRO A 20 -26.52 4.83 -10.44
N GLN A 21 -27.01 5.89 -11.09
CA GLN A 21 -26.23 6.66 -12.04
C GLN A 21 -25.00 7.22 -11.32
N ARG A 22 -23.81 6.90 -11.84
CA ARG A 22 -22.56 7.46 -11.35
C ARG A 22 -22.59 8.97 -11.60
N VAL A 23 -22.77 9.74 -10.55
CA VAL A 23 -22.53 11.18 -10.57
C VAL A 23 -21.03 11.38 -10.76
N SER A 24 -20.62 11.86 -11.93
CA SER A 24 -19.25 12.27 -12.22
C SER A 24 -18.97 13.59 -11.50
N VAL A 25 -18.34 13.50 -10.33
CA VAL A 25 -17.83 14.68 -9.63
C VAL A 25 -16.71 15.28 -10.49
N PRO A 26 -16.81 16.55 -10.92
CA PRO A 26 -15.75 17.18 -11.69
C PRO A 26 -14.49 17.27 -10.83
N LEU A 27 -13.38 16.72 -11.33
CA LEU A 27 -12.07 16.76 -10.70
C LEU A 27 -11.57 18.22 -10.66
N ARG A 28 -12.01 18.99 -9.66
CA ARG A 28 -11.45 20.30 -9.35
C ARG A 28 -10.01 20.14 -8.90
N GLY A 29 -9.08 20.55 -9.75
CA GLY A 29 -7.70 20.92 -9.42
C GLY A 29 -6.80 19.79 -8.89
N ARG A 30 -5.54 19.76 -9.32
CA ARG A 30 -4.52 18.94 -8.63
C ARG A 30 -4.27 19.54 -7.25
N VAL A 31 -4.97 19.05 -6.22
CA VAL A 31 -4.57 19.28 -4.83
C VAL A 31 -3.22 18.58 -4.63
N GLN A 32 -2.13 19.33 -4.76
CA GLN A 32 -0.79 18.82 -4.50
C GLN A 32 -0.62 18.65 -2.99
N MET A 33 -0.79 17.41 -2.50
CA MET A 33 -0.53 17.11 -1.09
C MET A 33 0.93 17.43 -0.77
N LEU A 34 1.16 18.40 0.12
CA LEU A 34 2.48 18.98 0.44
C LEU A 34 3.50 17.96 1.00
N ALA A 35 3.03 16.77 1.39
CA ALA A 35 3.86 15.67 1.89
C ALA A 35 4.04 14.52 0.87
N ARG A 36 3.60 14.71 -0.39
CA ARG A 36 3.88 13.79 -1.49
C ARG A 36 5.40 13.78 -1.76
N PRO A 37 6.00 12.60 -1.93
CA PRO A 37 7.41 12.50 -2.28
C PRO A 37 7.73 13.23 -3.60
N SER A 38 8.74 14.09 -3.57
CA SER A 38 9.35 14.67 -4.77
C SER A 38 10.36 13.71 -5.43
N ALA A 39 10.59 13.91 -6.72
CA ALA A 39 11.59 13.17 -7.51
C ALA A 39 13.04 13.47 -7.08
N ALA A 40 13.28 14.59 -6.38
CA ALA A 40 14.59 14.99 -5.87
C ALA A 40 15.05 14.19 -4.64
N PHE A 41 14.68 12.91 -4.53
CA PHE A 41 15.09 12.07 -3.40
C PHE A 41 16.53 11.57 -3.53
N GLU A 42 17.12 11.66 -4.72
CA GLU A 42 18.47 11.15 -5.01
C GLU A 42 19.53 11.78 -4.09
N SER A 43 19.40 13.08 -3.78
CA SER A 43 20.29 13.85 -2.90
C SER A 43 20.07 13.62 -1.40
N TYR A 44 19.09 12.79 -1.01
CA TYR A 44 18.77 12.58 0.40
C TYR A 44 19.78 11.65 1.08
N ARG A 45 19.96 11.86 2.39
CA ARG A 45 20.79 10.96 3.20
C ARG A 45 20.13 9.58 3.26
N THR A 46 20.95 8.55 3.19
CA THR A 46 20.47 7.17 3.36
C THR A 46 20.54 6.79 4.85
N VAL A 47 19.43 6.25 5.36
CA VAL A 47 19.33 5.71 6.71
C VAL A 47 19.10 4.20 6.63
N GLY A 48 19.64 3.47 7.60
CA GLY A 48 19.29 2.07 7.82
C GLY A 48 18.00 1.98 8.62
N VAL A 49 17.06 1.17 8.16
CA VAL A 49 15.81 0.85 8.86
C VAL A 49 16.00 -0.53 9.48
N VAL A 50 15.98 -0.62 10.80
CA VAL A 50 16.25 -1.86 11.55
C VAL A 50 15.05 -2.26 12.38
N CYS A 51 14.84 -3.57 12.53
CA CYS A 51 13.84 -4.09 13.46
C CYS A 51 14.30 -3.87 14.91
N THR A 52 13.45 -3.34 15.78
CA THR A 52 13.81 -3.12 17.20
C THR A 52 14.07 -4.44 17.94
N SER A 53 13.34 -5.50 17.60
CA SER A 53 13.40 -6.78 18.31
C SER A 53 14.67 -7.59 18.02
N CYS A 54 15.05 -7.73 16.75
CA CYS A 54 16.20 -8.55 16.34
C CYS A 54 17.38 -7.73 15.80
N ARG A 55 17.25 -6.40 15.70
CA ARG A 55 18.23 -5.49 15.10
C ARG A 55 18.60 -5.78 13.64
N ALA A 56 17.90 -6.72 12.98
CA ALA A 56 18.11 -7.02 11.58
C ALA A 56 17.82 -5.79 10.72
N ARG A 57 18.68 -5.55 9.72
CA ARG A 57 18.54 -4.46 8.77
C ARG A 57 17.45 -4.82 7.77
N LEU A 58 16.29 -4.17 7.88
CA LEU A 58 15.15 -4.40 7.02
C LEU A 58 15.36 -3.71 5.66
N PHE A 59 15.67 -2.41 5.68
CA PHE A 59 15.80 -1.61 4.45
C PHE A 59 16.91 -0.56 4.55
N GLY A 60 17.45 -0.15 3.41
CA GLY A 60 18.12 1.14 3.24
C GLY A 60 17.14 2.14 2.63
N TYR A 61 16.98 3.31 3.24
CA TYR A 61 15.95 4.28 2.83
C TYR A 61 16.49 5.70 2.70
N LYS A 62 16.13 6.39 1.61
CA LYS A 62 16.50 7.80 1.38
C LYS A 62 15.54 8.75 2.09
N LYS A 63 16.03 9.41 3.15
CA LYS A 63 15.24 10.30 4.01
C LYS A 63 15.80 11.73 3.96
N LYS A 64 14.95 12.69 3.60
CA LYS A 64 15.30 14.13 3.48
C LYS A 64 16.09 14.64 4.68
N ASN A 65 15.56 14.43 5.90
CA ASN A 65 16.18 14.92 7.13
C ASN A 65 17.11 13.88 7.81
N GLY A 66 17.48 12.79 7.11
CA GLY A 66 18.32 11.72 7.67
C GLY A 66 17.80 11.21 9.01
N LEU A 67 18.66 11.20 10.04
CA LEU A 67 18.36 10.73 11.40
C LEU A 67 17.72 11.78 12.32
N LYS A 68 17.47 13.01 11.86
CA LYS A 68 16.91 14.08 12.71
C LYS A 68 15.48 13.83 13.19
N SER A 69 14.79 12.81 12.66
CA SER A 69 13.45 12.42 13.12
C SER A 69 13.29 10.91 13.14
N SER A 70 12.48 10.37 14.04
CA SER A 70 12.21 8.92 14.18
C SER A 70 11.07 8.43 13.28
N LEU A 71 10.17 9.31 12.86
CA LEU A 71 9.00 8.95 12.07
C LEU A 71 9.38 8.75 10.58
N ILE A 72 9.02 7.60 10.01
CA ILE A 72 9.18 7.30 8.58
C ILE A 72 7.86 6.82 7.96
N LYS A 73 7.52 7.41 6.82
CA LYS A 73 6.56 6.87 5.86
C LYS A 73 7.38 6.19 4.76
N LEU A 74 7.42 4.87 4.76
CA LEU A 74 8.35 4.12 3.91
C LEU A 74 7.78 3.99 2.48
N TYR A 75 7.91 5.04 1.68
CA TYR A 75 7.56 5.00 0.26
C TYR A 75 8.43 3.99 -0.49
N ILE A 76 7.81 3.13 -1.30
CA ILE A 76 8.50 2.06 -2.03
C ILE A 76 9.56 2.63 -2.97
N GLU A 77 9.25 3.74 -3.66
CA GLU A 77 10.16 4.44 -4.58
C GLU A 77 11.44 5.00 -3.92
N ARG A 78 11.50 5.10 -2.59
CA ARG A 78 12.67 5.63 -1.85
C ARG A 78 13.51 4.55 -1.17
N ILE A 79 13.15 3.29 -1.35
CA ILE A 79 13.93 2.15 -0.85
C ILE A 79 15.13 1.98 -1.77
N CYS A 80 16.33 2.04 -1.20
CA CYS A 80 17.58 1.90 -1.94
C CYS A 80 18.24 0.53 -1.78
N ALA A 81 17.89 -0.19 -0.72
CA ALA A 81 18.42 -1.52 -0.46
C ALA A 81 17.37 -2.35 0.30
N ASP A 82 17.25 -3.61 -0.10
CA ASP A 82 16.40 -4.62 0.54
C ASP A 82 17.23 -5.88 0.79
N PRO A 83 18.12 -5.87 1.81
CA PRO A 83 19.04 -6.97 2.08
C PRO A 83 18.32 -8.26 2.49
N LEU A 84 17.13 -8.15 3.08
CA LEU A 84 16.30 -9.29 3.49
C LEU A 84 15.28 -9.69 2.42
N ARG A 85 15.35 -9.06 1.23
CA ARG A 85 14.50 -9.32 0.07
C ARG A 85 13.00 -9.33 0.38
N ILE A 86 12.58 -8.56 1.39
CA ILE A 86 11.20 -8.54 1.87
C ILE A 86 10.25 -8.07 0.77
N ILE A 87 10.63 -7.03 0.02
CA ILE A 87 9.85 -6.45 -1.08
C ILE A 87 10.03 -7.25 -2.36
N SER A 88 11.25 -7.72 -2.62
CA SER A 88 11.61 -8.42 -3.85
C SER A 88 10.99 -9.82 -3.94
N ASP A 89 10.96 -10.55 -2.82
CA ASP A 89 10.40 -11.91 -2.78
C ASP A 89 8.88 -11.92 -2.54
N ALA A 90 8.31 -10.78 -2.13
CA ALA A 90 6.87 -10.66 -1.98
C ALA A 90 6.17 -10.47 -3.34
N PRO A 91 5.03 -11.14 -3.54
CA PRO A 91 4.32 -11.03 -4.80
C PRO A 91 3.71 -9.61 -4.98
N PRO A 92 3.55 -9.13 -6.22
CA PRO A 92 3.11 -7.76 -6.49
C PRO A 92 1.73 -7.43 -5.90
N GLU A 93 0.82 -8.39 -5.86
CA GLU A 93 -0.51 -8.22 -5.27
C GLU A 93 -0.46 -7.87 -3.78
N ARG A 94 0.51 -8.41 -3.02
CA ARG A 94 0.67 -8.11 -1.59
C ARG A 94 1.05 -6.64 -1.33
N ARG A 95 1.71 -6.01 -2.31
CA ARG A 95 2.06 -4.58 -2.27
C ARG A 95 0.89 -3.69 -2.71
N ALA A 96 -0.05 -4.23 -3.47
CA ALA A 96 -1.26 -3.54 -3.91
C ALA A 96 -2.40 -3.63 -2.89
N GLU A 97 -2.49 -4.74 -2.15
CA GLU A 97 -3.52 -4.98 -1.15
C GLU A 97 -3.34 -4.04 0.07
N LEU A 98 -4.29 -3.13 0.24
CA LEU A 98 -4.23 -2.11 1.28
C LEU A 98 -4.49 -2.73 2.66
N GLY A 99 -3.61 -2.48 3.62
CA GLY A 99 -3.74 -2.97 4.99
C GLY A 99 -3.03 -4.29 5.28
N SER A 100 -2.47 -4.97 4.28
CA SER A 100 -1.74 -6.24 4.47
C SER A 100 -0.54 -6.07 5.41
N LYS A 101 -0.39 -6.98 6.36
CA LYS A 101 0.66 -6.94 7.40
C LYS A 101 1.97 -7.52 6.88
N TRP A 102 3.07 -6.87 7.26
CA TRP A 102 4.43 -7.26 6.93
C TRP A 102 5.17 -7.67 8.19
N HIS A 103 5.83 -8.82 8.11
CA HIS A 103 6.52 -9.45 9.22
C HIS A 103 8.02 -9.49 8.93
N CYS A 104 8.83 -9.31 9.97
CA CYS A 104 10.28 -9.46 9.86
C CYS A 104 10.61 -10.93 9.60
N PRO A 105 11.46 -11.27 8.62
CA PRO A 105 11.78 -12.68 8.32
C PRO A 105 12.56 -13.35 9.45
N THR A 106 13.32 -12.59 10.25
CA THR A 106 14.13 -13.13 11.36
C THR A 106 13.31 -13.42 12.61
N CYS A 107 12.49 -12.46 13.07
CA CYS A 107 11.78 -12.57 14.35
C CYS A 107 10.25 -12.62 14.23
N LYS A 108 9.72 -12.65 13.00
CA LYS A 108 8.28 -12.73 12.67
C LYS A 108 7.43 -11.59 13.23
N SER A 109 8.02 -10.56 13.83
CA SER A 109 7.29 -9.42 14.37
C SER A 109 6.66 -8.59 13.25
N ALA A 110 5.39 -8.22 13.42
CA ALA A 110 4.69 -7.33 12.50
C ALA A 110 5.29 -5.92 12.60
N PHE A 111 6.01 -5.49 11.57
CA PHE A 111 6.75 -4.21 11.59
C PHE A 111 6.07 -3.13 10.75
N ALA A 112 5.22 -3.49 9.79
CA ALA A 112 4.54 -2.52 8.94
C ALA A 112 3.24 -3.07 8.34
N ARG A 113 2.47 -2.17 7.72
CA ARG A 113 1.30 -2.50 6.91
C ARG A 113 1.34 -1.77 5.56
N THR A 114 0.82 -2.38 4.51
CA THR A 114 0.66 -1.74 3.21
C THR A 114 -0.31 -0.55 3.35
N ALA A 115 0.09 0.62 2.85
CA ALA A 115 -0.70 1.84 2.95
C ALA A 115 -0.51 2.70 1.69
N LEU A 116 -1.55 3.44 1.31
CA LEU A 116 -1.45 4.46 0.28
C LEU A 116 -1.31 5.82 0.98
N ILE A 117 -0.16 6.46 0.81
CA ILE A 117 0.19 7.72 1.47
C ILE A 117 0.39 8.80 0.40
N HIS A 118 -0.41 9.86 0.43
CA HIS A 118 -0.38 10.95 -0.55
C HIS A 118 -0.44 10.48 -2.01
N GLY A 119 -1.30 9.50 -2.31
CA GLY A 119 -1.45 8.97 -3.67
C GLY A 119 -0.40 7.93 -4.06
N LYS A 120 0.55 7.57 -3.17
CA LYS A 120 1.67 6.68 -3.49
C LYS A 120 1.72 5.43 -2.61
N PRO A 121 2.19 4.29 -3.13
CA PRO A 121 2.31 3.07 -2.35
C PRO A 121 3.46 3.19 -1.35
N ALA A 122 3.18 2.86 -0.10
CA ALA A 122 4.10 2.96 1.01
C ALA A 122 3.83 1.88 2.05
N LEU A 123 4.84 1.58 2.86
CA LEU A 123 4.65 0.81 4.08
C LEU A 123 4.53 1.76 5.26
N LYS A 124 3.40 1.70 5.96
CA LYS A 124 3.21 2.41 7.23
C LYS A 124 3.78 1.53 8.34
N LEU A 125 4.87 2.00 8.94
CA LEU A 125 5.55 1.29 10.02
C LEU A 125 4.68 1.24 11.28
N ALA A 126 4.76 0.12 12.01
CA ALA A 126 4.19 -0.02 13.34
C ALA A 126 5.09 0.71 14.35
N GLY A 127 4.47 1.55 15.20
CA GLY A 127 5.19 2.34 16.20
C GLY A 127 6.01 1.47 17.15
N GLY A 128 7.25 1.88 17.45
CA GLY A 128 8.15 1.18 18.37
C GLY A 128 8.78 -0.12 17.86
N LYS A 129 8.30 -0.68 16.72
CA LYS A 129 8.83 -1.94 16.16
C LYS A 129 10.03 -1.75 15.25
N VAL A 130 10.30 -0.52 14.83
CA VAL A 130 11.36 -0.18 13.88
C VAL A 130 12.15 1.01 14.40
N SER A 131 13.46 0.96 14.25
CA SER A 131 14.39 2.05 14.56
C SER A 131 15.22 2.46 13.33
N MET A 132 15.80 3.65 13.38
CA MET A 132 16.70 4.16 12.36
C MET A 132 18.14 4.17 12.86
N VAL A 133 19.05 3.72 12.01
CA VAL A 133 20.50 3.73 12.26
C VAL A 133 21.23 4.41 11.10
N LYS A 134 22.47 4.83 11.34
CA LYS A 134 23.37 5.27 10.28
C LYS A 134 23.57 4.10 9.29
N LYS A 135 23.51 4.38 7.99
CA LYS A 135 23.65 3.34 6.94
C LYS A 135 24.99 2.62 7.07
#